data_AF-A0A1B2R4Z3-F1
#
_entry.id   AF-A0A1B2R4Z3-F1
#
_cell.length_a   1.000
_cell.length_b   1.000
_cell.length_c   1.000
_cell.angle_alpha   90.00
_cell.angle_beta   90.00
_cell.angle_gamma   90.00
#
_symmetry.space_group_name_H-M   'P 1'
#
loop_
_entity.id
_entity.type
_entity.pdbx_description
1 polymer ?
#
loop_
_entity_poly.entity_id
_entity_poly.type
_entity_poly.pdbx_seq_one_letter_code
_entity_poly.pdbx_strand_id
1 'polypeptide(L)'
;MNAINESFLPSGETTVIRLITAGSVDDGKSTLIGRLLYDSKSVYADQLDAIARAKYKRVAGDGIDFALLTDGLEAEREQGITIDVAYRYFATPRRKFIVADAPGHEQYTRNMVTGASTADVAVILIDATRAADGTLLPQTKRHSAIARLLGIRHIIVAINKMDLLAWDRAVFERIRDAYADLARRIGIADFQVLPLSALNGDNVVAPSAHTPWYDGAPLLDLLEALDPSVDGADAPLRFPVQWVVRHGGNSAHDFRGYAGRIASGTLRPGDDVLVQPSGTAARVVQVRAHDRILSRAQAGDSVIVVLDRDVDVSRGDVLSHATAPARVGKDLEAEVCWLDTQPLNPARRYWLKHGTRLTTAKIRVVTRRDIHELREIDSEVDTLAMNDIGKVLIATRDPLSTDRYDDVAATGAFILIDESTHQTAAAGMLR
;
A
#
# COMPACT_ATOMS: atom_id res chain seq x y z
N MET A 1 -13.87 31.69 -6.18
CA MET A 1 -13.88 31.41 -7.64
C MET A 1 -12.47 30.93 -7.95
N ASN A 2 -12.22 29.63 -7.76
CA ASN A 2 -10.88 29.07 -7.84
C ASN A 2 -10.51 28.91 -9.31
N ALA A 3 -9.42 29.56 -9.73
CA ALA A 3 -8.86 29.42 -11.06
C ALA A 3 -8.55 27.94 -11.30
N ILE A 4 -9.16 27.39 -12.34
CA ILE A 4 -8.85 26.06 -12.85
C ILE A 4 -7.43 26.14 -13.41
N ASN A 5 -6.52 25.35 -12.86
CA ASN A 5 -5.14 25.22 -13.33
C ASN A 5 -5.14 24.68 -14.78
N GLU A 6 -5.05 25.56 -15.78
CA GLU A 6 -4.99 25.18 -17.19
C GLU A 6 -3.65 24.54 -17.60
N SER A 7 -2.64 24.55 -16.72
CA SER A 7 -1.39 23.80 -16.91
C SER A 7 -1.52 22.28 -16.66
N PHE A 8 -2.71 21.79 -16.33
CA PHE A 8 -3.03 20.37 -16.12
C PHE A 8 -3.52 19.65 -17.39
N LEU A 9 -3.38 20.23 -18.59
CA LEU A 9 -3.70 19.52 -19.83
C LEU A 9 -2.55 18.57 -20.25
N PRO A 10 -2.84 17.27 -20.49
CA PRO A 10 -1.82 16.22 -20.56
C PRO A 10 -1.09 16.24 -21.90
N SER A 11 0.24 16.34 -21.85
CA SER A 11 1.13 15.93 -22.92
C SER A 11 1.82 14.63 -22.47
N GLY A 12 1.17 13.49 -22.77
CA GLY A 12 1.65 12.14 -22.42
C GLY A 12 1.02 11.57 -21.14
N GLU A 13 0.77 10.25 -21.13
CA GLU A 13 0.34 9.50 -19.95
C GLU A 13 1.47 9.48 -18.90
N THR A 14 1.65 10.57 -18.13
CA THR A 14 2.56 10.56 -16.98
C THR A 14 2.01 9.62 -15.92
N THR A 15 2.62 8.44 -15.80
CA THR A 15 2.31 7.44 -14.77
C THR A 15 2.51 8.04 -13.37
N VAL A 16 1.60 7.73 -12.45
CA VAL A 16 1.64 8.20 -11.06
C VAL A 16 2.22 7.09 -10.17
N ILE A 17 3.19 7.45 -9.33
CA ILE A 17 3.74 6.55 -8.29
C ILE A 17 3.24 7.02 -6.93
N ARG A 18 2.70 6.09 -6.14
CA ARG A 18 2.30 6.28 -4.74
C ARG A 18 3.39 5.75 -3.83
N LEU A 19 3.93 6.59 -2.96
CA LEU A 19 4.95 6.21 -2.01
C LEU A 19 4.51 6.44 -0.57
N ILE A 20 4.94 5.56 0.32
CA ILE A 20 4.79 5.72 1.77
C ILE A 20 6.17 5.81 2.42
N THR A 21 6.35 6.75 3.34
CA THR A 21 7.55 6.79 4.20
C THR A 21 7.25 6.15 5.55
N ALA A 22 8.10 5.22 5.99
CA ALA A 22 7.99 4.58 7.29
C ALA A 22 9.34 4.55 8.00
N GLY A 23 9.34 4.56 9.33
CA GLY A 23 10.54 4.76 10.14
C GLY A 23 10.16 5.18 11.55
N SER A 24 11.13 5.14 12.46
CA SER A 24 10.95 5.50 13.86
C SER A 24 10.65 7.00 14.05
N VAL A 25 10.18 7.33 15.24
CA VAL A 25 10.17 8.72 15.71
C VAL A 25 11.62 9.23 15.67
N ASP A 26 11.80 10.40 15.06
CA ASP A 26 13.08 11.07 14.83
C ASP A 26 13.99 10.50 13.73
N ASP A 27 13.56 9.49 12.96
CA ASP A 27 14.34 8.99 11.81
C ASP A 27 14.40 9.99 10.62
N GLY A 28 13.71 11.12 10.73
CA GLY A 28 13.76 12.23 9.75
C GLY A 28 12.80 12.09 8.56
N LYS A 29 11.67 11.39 8.73
CA LYS A 29 10.65 11.20 7.68
C LYS A 29 10.11 12.53 7.11
N SER A 30 9.61 13.37 8.00
CA SER A 30 9.06 14.69 7.68
C SER A 30 10.11 15.59 7.01
N THR A 31 11.35 15.57 7.52
CA THR A 31 12.49 16.27 6.89
C THR A 31 12.76 15.77 5.48
N LEU A 32 12.75 14.45 5.24
CA LEU A 32 12.99 13.88 3.90
C LEU A 32 11.88 14.27 2.92
N ILE A 33 10.62 14.20 3.33
CA ILE A 33 9.49 14.63 2.50
C ILE A 33 9.61 16.12 2.20
N GLY A 34 9.85 16.96 3.21
CA GLY A 34 10.05 18.40 3.03
C GLY A 34 11.19 18.71 2.06
N ARG A 35 12.29 17.96 2.15
CA ARG A 35 13.44 18.08 1.23
C ARG A 35 13.09 17.70 -0.20
N LEU A 36 12.38 16.58 -0.42
CA LEU A 36 11.91 16.19 -1.74
C LEU A 36 10.97 17.23 -2.35
N LEU A 37 10.07 17.81 -1.55
CA LEU A 37 9.16 18.88 -2.00
C LEU A 37 9.94 20.16 -2.38
N TYR A 38 10.94 20.52 -1.59
CA TYR A 38 11.80 21.67 -1.84
C TYR A 38 12.64 21.52 -3.11
N ASP A 39 13.41 20.43 -3.20
CA ASP A 39 14.36 20.21 -4.30
C ASP A 39 13.65 19.90 -5.63
N SER A 40 12.44 19.32 -5.60
CA SER A 40 11.60 19.14 -6.79
C SER A 40 10.96 20.44 -7.30
N LYS A 41 11.23 21.59 -6.65
CA LYS A 41 10.64 22.90 -6.97
C LYS A 41 9.11 22.90 -6.93
N SER A 42 8.51 21.98 -6.17
CA SER A 42 7.05 21.87 -6.02
C SER A 42 6.49 22.87 -4.99
N VAL A 43 7.37 23.52 -4.21
CA VAL A 43 7.01 24.53 -3.21
C VAL A 43 7.23 25.93 -3.81
N TYR A 44 6.19 26.77 -3.77
CA TYR A 44 6.28 28.17 -4.22
C TYR A 44 7.22 28.97 -3.32
N ALA A 45 7.97 29.92 -3.90
CA ALA A 45 8.94 30.76 -3.19
C ALA A 45 8.35 31.44 -1.94
N ASP A 46 7.08 31.85 -2.01
CA ASP A 46 6.38 32.52 -0.91
C ASP A 46 6.18 31.62 0.33
N GLN A 47 6.01 30.30 0.14
CA GLN A 47 5.91 29.35 1.25
C GLN A 47 7.28 29.10 1.90
N LEU A 48 8.35 29.16 1.11
CA LEU A 48 9.73 29.05 1.60
C LEU A 48 10.14 30.27 2.41
N ASP A 49 9.75 31.46 1.95
CA ASP A 49 9.96 32.72 2.67
C ASP A 49 9.19 32.75 4.00
N ALA A 50 7.98 32.20 4.04
CA ALA A 50 7.19 32.10 5.28
C ALA A 50 7.87 31.18 6.32
N ILE A 51 8.47 30.07 5.87
CA ILE A 51 9.18 29.12 6.74
C ILE A 51 10.54 29.64 7.19
N ALA A 52 11.27 30.31 6.31
CA ALA A 52 12.53 30.97 6.66
C ALA A 52 12.35 32.02 7.77
N ARG A 53 11.16 32.64 7.83
CA ARG A 53 10.74 33.64 8.83
C ARG A 53 10.06 33.06 10.08
N ALA A 54 9.83 31.75 10.14
CA ALA A 54 9.19 31.11 11.30
C ALA A 54 10.06 31.26 12.56
N LYS A 55 9.43 31.66 13.68
CA LYS A 55 10.12 31.98 14.95
C LYS A 55 10.64 30.75 15.72
N TYR A 56 10.16 29.56 15.40
CA TYR A 56 10.51 28.31 16.08
C TYR A 56 11.19 27.36 15.08
N LYS A 57 12.50 27.53 14.88
CA LYS A 57 13.32 26.62 14.07
C LYS A 57 13.90 25.53 14.96
N ARG A 58 13.78 24.25 14.56
CA ARG A 58 14.44 23.12 15.24
C ARG A 58 15.88 22.91 14.76
N VAL A 59 16.27 23.58 13.69
CA VAL A 59 17.63 23.57 13.13
C VAL A 59 18.45 24.70 13.78
N ALA A 60 19.68 24.40 14.19
CA ALA A 60 20.61 25.42 14.70
C ALA A 60 21.10 26.32 13.54
N GLY A 61 21.00 27.64 13.72
CA GLY A 61 21.47 28.65 12.76
C GLY A 61 20.43 29.10 11.71
N ASP A 62 20.90 29.59 10.56
CA ASP A 62 20.06 30.12 9.46
C ASP A 62 19.46 29.05 8.53
N GLY A 63 19.59 27.76 8.87
CA GLY A 63 19.05 26.66 8.08
C GLY A 63 17.53 26.69 7.93
N ILE A 64 17.03 26.18 6.79
CA ILE A 64 15.60 25.97 6.56
C ILE A 64 15.16 24.69 7.29
N ASP A 65 14.16 24.82 8.15
CA ASP A 65 13.56 23.66 8.82
C ASP A 65 12.54 23.00 7.89
N PHE A 66 13.00 22.03 7.11
CA PHE A 66 12.17 21.32 6.13
C PHE A 66 11.01 20.54 6.76
N ALA A 67 11.07 20.21 8.06
CA ALA A 67 9.94 19.59 8.74
C ALA A 67 8.72 20.53 8.78
N LEU A 68 8.94 21.84 8.86
CA LEU A 68 7.84 22.83 8.87
C LEU A 68 7.05 22.86 7.56
N LEU A 69 7.63 22.44 6.43
CA LEU A 69 6.88 22.25 5.18
C LEU A 69 5.86 21.13 5.33
N THR A 70 6.18 20.11 6.13
CA THR A 70 5.36 18.92 6.37
C THR A 70 4.41 19.06 7.56
N ASP A 71 4.70 19.96 8.51
CA ASP A 71 4.07 20.05 9.84
C ASP A 71 2.67 20.68 9.90
N GLY A 72 1.89 20.64 8.81
CA GLY A 72 0.47 21.00 8.84
C GLY A 72 -0.37 20.17 9.83
N LEU A 73 0.17 19.05 10.32
CA LEU A 73 -0.42 18.12 11.30
C LEU A 73 0.25 18.16 12.68
N GLU A 74 1.37 18.86 12.88
CA GLU A 74 2.01 18.86 14.20
C GLU A 74 1.23 19.68 15.24
N ALA A 75 0.38 20.61 14.81
CA ALA A 75 -0.55 21.29 15.72
C ALA A 75 -1.57 20.31 16.35
N GLU A 76 -1.84 19.18 15.71
CA GLU A 76 -2.71 18.12 16.24
C GLU A 76 -2.00 17.22 17.26
N ARG A 77 -0.68 17.10 17.13
CA ARG A 77 0.23 16.41 18.06
C ARG A 77 0.13 17.01 19.47
N GLU A 78 -0.09 18.32 19.57
CA GLU A 78 -0.32 19.04 20.83
C GLU A 78 -1.77 18.94 21.34
N GLN A 79 -2.72 18.62 20.46
CA GLN A 79 -4.15 18.57 20.78
C GLN A 79 -4.71 17.15 20.95
N GLY A 80 -3.90 16.10 20.74
CA GLY A 80 -4.32 14.70 20.93
C GLY A 80 -5.38 14.22 19.93
N ILE A 81 -5.59 14.98 18.85
CA ILE A 81 -6.44 14.62 17.72
C ILE A 81 -5.56 13.99 16.63
N THR A 82 -6.07 12.99 15.93
CA THR A 82 -5.36 12.33 14.83
C THR A 82 -6.14 12.63 13.56
N ILE A 83 -5.62 13.46 12.65
CA ILE A 83 -6.09 13.47 11.27
C ILE A 83 -5.41 12.35 10.48
N ASP A 84 -6.21 11.79 9.56
CA ASP A 84 -5.87 10.76 8.58
C ASP A 84 -4.55 11.02 7.84
N VAL A 85 -4.03 9.98 7.17
CA VAL A 85 -2.84 10.03 6.29
C VAL A 85 -2.85 11.29 5.42
N ALA A 86 -1.86 12.17 5.59
CA ALA A 86 -1.72 13.33 4.74
C ALA A 86 -1.13 12.92 3.38
N TYR A 87 -1.77 13.34 2.31
CA TYR A 87 -1.28 13.15 0.95
C TYR A 87 -0.59 14.43 0.46
N ARG A 88 0.67 14.30 0.06
CA ARG A 88 1.43 15.35 -0.63
C ARG A 88 1.64 14.97 -2.08
N TYR A 89 1.78 15.97 -2.94
CA TYR A 89 1.96 15.78 -4.38
C TYR A 89 3.21 16.50 -4.83
N PHE A 90 4.04 15.82 -5.61
CA PHE A 90 5.12 16.45 -6.35
C PHE A 90 5.26 15.82 -7.72
N ALA A 91 5.95 16.50 -8.62
CA ALA A 91 6.18 16.00 -9.97
C ALA A 91 7.61 16.30 -10.39
N THR A 92 8.11 15.44 -11.27
CA THR A 92 9.35 15.65 -12.01
C THR A 92 9.02 15.76 -13.49
N PRO A 93 10.00 16.10 -14.36
CA PRO A 93 9.78 16.03 -15.81
C PRO A 93 9.38 14.64 -16.30
N ARG A 94 9.69 13.57 -15.55
CA ARG A 94 9.43 12.18 -15.95
C ARG A 94 8.11 11.63 -15.41
N ARG A 95 7.75 11.91 -14.15
CA ARG A 95 6.59 11.28 -13.48
C ARG A 95 5.95 12.16 -12.41
N LYS A 96 4.77 11.75 -11.96
CA LYS A 96 4.03 12.36 -10.84
C LYS A 96 4.08 11.44 -9.62
N PHE A 97 4.17 12.03 -8.44
CA PHE A 97 4.30 11.32 -7.17
C PHE A 97 3.22 11.74 -6.18
N ILE A 98 2.69 10.76 -5.46
CA ILE A 98 1.80 10.95 -4.32
C ILE A 98 2.51 10.38 -3.09
N VAL A 99 2.73 11.20 -2.07
CA VAL A 99 3.37 10.80 -0.81
C VAL A 99 2.31 10.67 0.26
N ALA A 100 2.16 9.48 0.82
CA ALA A 100 1.41 9.21 2.03
C ALA A 100 2.33 9.40 3.25
N ASP A 101 2.10 10.47 4.02
CA ASP A 101 2.76 10.67 5.30
C ASP A 101 1.97 9.97 6.40
N ALA A 102 2.44 8.78 6.79
CA ALA A 102 1.87 8.00 7.87
C ALA A 102 2.63 8.25 9.19
N PRO A 103 1.95 8.65 10.28
CA PRO A 103 2.59 8.94 11.57
C PRO A 103 3.34 7.71 12.12
N GLY A 104 4.50 7.95 12.76
CA GLY A 104 5.47 6.90 13.13
C GLY A 104 5.32 6.27 14.53
N HIS A 105 4.19 6.45 15.20
CA HIS A 105 4.01 5.92 16.57
C HIS A 105 3.43 4.49 16.57
N GLU A 106 3.74 3.72 17.61
CA GLU A 106 3.27 2.33 17.76
C GLU A 106 1.75 2.18 17.81
N GLN A 107 1.05 3.26 18.19
CA GLN A 107 -0.41 3.32 18.24
C GLN A 107 -1.07 3.62 16.88
N TYR A 108 -0.31 3.89 15.81
CA TYR A 108 -0.86 4.37 14.53
C TYR A 108 -0.56 3.48 13.32
N THR A 109 -0.36 2.18 13.54
CA THR A 109 -0.25 1.16 12.48
C THR A 109 -1.43 1.20 11.51
N ARG A 110 -2.63 1.58 11.95
CA ARG A 110 -3.82 1.78 11.07
C ARG A 110 -3.56 2.77 9.93
N ASN A 111 -2.90 3.88 10.23
CA ASN A 111 -2.63 4.93 9.23
C ASN A 111 -1.56 4.45 8.26
N MET A 112 -0.54 3.76 8.77
CA MET A 112 0.44 3.10 7.90
C MET A 112 -0.24 2.08 6.99
N VAL A 113 -1.12 1.21 7.51
CA VAL A 113 -1.83 0.23 6.68
C VAL A 113 -2.70 0.90 5.63
N THR A 114 -3.39 1.98 5.97
CA THR A 114 -4.22 2.73 5.02
C THR A 114 -3.37 3.33 3.90
N GLY A 115 -2.27 4.02 4.22
CA GLY A 115 -1.37 4.58 3.22
C GLY A 115 -0.66 3.50 2.39
N ALA A 116 -0.18 2.44 3.05
CA ALA A 116 0.55 1.33 2.45
C ALA A 116 -0.32 0.47 1.52
N SER A 117 -1.63 0.35 1.80
CA SER A 117 -2.56 -0.45 0.98
C SER A 117 -2.70 0.03 -0.46
N THR A 118 -2.29 1.27 -0.73
CA THR A 118 -2.30 1.86 -2.07
C THR A 118 -0.90 2.25 -2.55
N ALA A 119 0.14 1.99 -1.76
CA ALA A 119 1.49 2.40 -2.09
C ALA A 119 2.13 1.42 -3.08
N ASP A 120 2.79 1.98 -4.10
CA ASP A 120 3.61 1.25 -5.06
C ASP A 120 5.01 0.99 -4.48
N VAL A 121 5.49 1.89 -3.62
CA VAL A 121 6.82 1.84 -2.97
C VAL A 121 6.77 2.25 -1.50
N ALA A 122 7.56 1.58 -0.67
CA ALA A 122 7.81 1.95 0.72
C ALA A 122 9.25 2.43 0.89
N VAL A 123 9.42 3.64 1.41
CA VAL A 123 10.72 4.18 1.82
C VAL A 123 10.86 3.97 3.34
N ILE A 124 11.68 3.00 3.74
CA ILE A 124 11.97 2.68 5.13
C ILE A 124 13.20 3.50 5.57
N LEU A 125 12.98 4.53 6.38
CA LEU A 125 14.04 5.33 6.98
C LEU A 125 14.62 4.63 8.20
N ILE A 126 15.95 4.68 8.33
CA ILE A 126 16.70 4.18 9.47
C ILE A 126 17.68 5.27 9.89
N ASP A 127 17.63 5.71 11.14
CA ASP A 127 18.65 6.60 11.70
C ASP A 127 19.97 5.84 11.91
N ALA A 128 21.00 6.22 11.14
CA ALA A 128 22.32 5.60 11.20
C ALA A 128 22.94 5.68 12.61
N THR A 129 22.70 6.75 13.36
CA THR A 129 23.26 6.94 14.70
C THR A 129 22.69 5.96 15.72
N ARG A 130 21.44 5.54 15.53
CA ARG A 130 20.74 4.61 16.42
C ARG A 130 20.96 3.15 16.06
N ALA A 131 21.37 2.88 14.83
CA ALA A 131 21.63 1.53 14.31
C ALA A 131 23.12 1.31 13.98
N ALA A 132 24.02 2.17 14.48
CA ALA A 132 25.45 2.14 14.14
C ALA A 132 26.14 0.81 14.48
N ASP A 133 25.62 0.10 15.48
CA ASP A 133 26.06 -1.22 15.93
C ASP A 133 25.48 -2.37 15.08
N GLY A 134 24.57 -2.09 14.14
CA GLY A 134 23.84 -3.06 13.32
C GLY A 134 22.52 -3.51 13.95
N THR A 135 22.11 -2.96 15.09
CA THR A 135 20.85 -3.33 15.74
C THR A 135 19.69 -2.52 15.17
N LEU A 136 18.83 -3.17 14.39
CA LEU A 136 17.62 -2.53 13.86
C LEU A 136 16.58 -2.31 14.96
N LEU A 137 15.99 -1.11 14.98
CA LEU A 137 14.92 -0.75 15.89
C LEU A 137 13.67 -1.63 15.65
N PRO A 138 12.86 -1.92 16.68
CA PRO A 138 11.62 -2.66 16.53
C PRO A 138 10.65 -2.07 15.50
N GLN A 139 10.61 -0.74 15.40
CA GLN A 139 9.74 -0.04 14.45
C GLN A 139 10.18 -0.29 12.99
N THR A 140 11.49 -0.33 12.71
CA THR A 140 12.02 -0.70 11.38
C THR A 140 11.60 -2.11 10.98
N LYS A 141 11.71 -3.08 11.90
CA LYS A 141 11.27 -4.47 11.69
C LYS A 141 9.77 -4.54 11.39
N ARG A 142 8.96 -3.87 12.23
CA ARG A 142 7.51 -3.81 12.11
C ARG A 142 7.07 -3.19 10.79
N HIS A 143 7.58 -2.02 10.43
CA HIS A 143 7.22 -1.33 9.20
C HIS A 143 7.61 -2.13 7.95
N SER A 144 8.77 -2.79 7.98
CA SER A 144 9.19 -3.66 6.88
C SER A 144 8.28 -4.89 6.75
N ALA A 145 7.90 -5.51 7.87
CA ALA A 145 6.96 -6.62 7.88
C ALA A 145 5.58 -6.20 7.34
N ILE A 146 5.05 -5.05 7.78
CA ILE A 146 3.78 -4.51 7.28
C ILE A 146 3.85 -4.19 5.78
N ALA A 147 4.93 -3.56 5.31
CA ALA A 147 5.11 -3.25 3.90
C ALA A 147 5.09 -4.51 3.03
N ARG A 148 5.83 -5.56 3.46
CA ARG A 148 5.82 -6.87 2.80
C ARG A 148 4.44 -7.55 2.86
N LEU A 149 3.78 -7.46 4.00
CA LEU A 149 2.45 -8.03 4.21
C LEU A 149 1.42 -7.40 3.27
N LEU A 150 1.44 -6.07 3.15
CA LEU A 150 0.55 -5.33 2.25
C LEU A 150 0.95 -5.40 0.77
N GLY A 151 1.93 -6.25 0.44
CA GLY A 151 2.35 -6.52 -0.93
C GLY A 151 2.98 -5.31 -1.63
N ILE A 152 3.56 -4.37 -0.87
CA ILE A 152 4.33 -3.30 -1.47
C ILE A 152 5.53 -3.92 -2.18
N ARG A 153 5.57 -3.77 -3.51
CA ARG A 153 6.56 -4.41 -4.38
C ARG A 153 7.95 -3.83 -4.20
N HIS A 154 8.04 -2.51 -4.16
CA HIS A 154 9.32 -1.81 -4.11
C HIS A 154 9.60 -1.34 -2.69
N ILE A 155 10.73 -1.77 -2.15
CA ILE A 155 11.19 -1.35 -0.82
C ILE A 155 12.53 -0.65 -0.99
N ILE A 156 12.59 0.61 -0.54
CA ILE A 156 13.79 1.43 -0.53
C ILE A 156 14.15 1.69 0.92
N VAL A 157 15.36 1.33 1.33
CA VAL A 157 15.88 1.53 2.69
C VAL A 157 16.81 2.74 2.67
N ALA A 158 16.34 3.82 3.28
CA ALA A 158 17.07 5.08 3.39
C ALA A 158 17.79 5.14 4.74
N ILE A 159 19.11 4.92 4.73
CA ILE A 159 19.95 5.08 5.92
C ILE A 159 20.26 6.57 6.08
N ASN A 160 19.49 7.23 6.94
CA ASN A 160 19.51 8.68 7.14
C ASN A 160 20.51 9.09 8.23
N LYS A 161 20.85 10.38 8.27
CA LYS A 161 21.79 11.01 9.22
C LYS A 161 23.23 10.49 9.14
N MET A 162 23.64 10.02 7.95
CA MET A 162 25.02 9.58 7.72
C MET A 162 26.05 10.70 7.90
N ASP A 163 25.64 11.96 7.76
CA ASP A 163 26.47 13.14 8.04
C ASP A 163 26.96 13.19 9.49
N LEU A 164 26.15 12.73 10.46
CA LEU A 164 26.54 12.69 11.88
C LEU A 164 27.60 11.63 12.19
N LEU A 165 27.78 10.67 11.29
CA LEU A 165 28.78 9.61 11.39
C LEU A 165 29.90 9.79 10.36
N ALA A 166 30.10 11.03 9.88
CA ALA A 166 31.13 11.38 8.90
C ALA A 166 31.14 10.46 7.66
N TRP A 167 29.96 9.99 7.24
CA TRP A 167 29.79 9.12 6.07
C TRP A 167 30.57 7.80 6.15
N ASP A 168 30.70 7.22 7.34
CA ASP A 168 31.39 5.95 7.57
C ASP A 168 30.75 4.79 6.79
N ARG A 169 31.50 4.30 5.79
CA ARG A 169 31.13 3.15 4.96
C ARG A 169 30.88 1.89 5.78
N ALA A 170 31.67 1.63 6.82
CA ALA A 170 31.55 0.41 7.62
C ALA A 170 30.25 0.40 8.45
N VAL A 171 29.78 1.56 8.89
CA VAL A 171 28.46 1.67 9.53
C VAL A 171 27.35 1.41 8.52
N PHE A 172 27.42 2.01 7.33
CA PHE A 172 26.44 1.76 6.28
C PHE A 172 26.34 0.28 5.91
N GLU A 173 27.47 -0.38 5.63
CA GLU A 173 27.50 -1.80 5.24
C GLU A 173 26.92 -2.69 6.35
N ARG A 174 27.21 -2.38 7.62
CA ARG A 174 26.66 -3.12 8.76
C ARG A 174 25.14 -3.00 8.88
N ILE A 175 24.60 -1.79 8.70
CA ILE A 175 23.13 -1.56 8.72
C ILE A 175 22.48 -2.23 7.51
N ARG A 176 23.10 -2.14 6.33
CA ARG A 176 22.65 -2.84 5.12
C ARG A 176 22.55 -4.34 5.35
N ASP A 177 23.58 -4.95 5.93
CA ASP A 177 23.64 -6.39 6.17
C ASP A 177 22.61 -6.82 7.24
N ALA A 178 22.44 -6.02 8.30
CA ALA A 178 21.38 -6.24 9.29
C ALA A 178 19.97 -6.17 8.66
N TYR A 179 19.75 -5.26 7.71
CA TYR A 179 18.49 -5.20 6.97
C TYR A 179 18.32 -6.36 6.00
N ALA A 180 19.39 -6.80 5.33
CA ALA A 180 19.35 -7.98 4.48
C ALA A 180 18.96 -9.24 5.26
N ASP A 181 19.45 -9.39 6.49
CA ASP A 181 19.06 -10.46 7.40
C ASP A 181 17.58 -10.39 7.78
N LEU A 182 17.07 -9.19 8.09
CA LEU A 182 15.66 -8.96 8.32
C LEU A 182 14.82 -9.33 7.09
N ALA A 183 15.18 -8.80 5.91
CA ALA A 183 14.48 -9.02 4.64
C ALA A 183 14.34 -10.51 4.32
N ARG A 184 15.40 -11.30 4.51
CA ARG A 184 15.37 -12.77 4.36
C ARG A 184 14.38 -13.44 5.31
N ARG A 185 14.30 -13.00 6.57
CA ARG A 185 13.39 -13.59 7.58
C ARG A 185 11.92 -13.30 7.27
N ILE A 186 11.61 -12.10 6.77
CA ILE A 186 10.23 -11.68 6.48
C ILE A 186 9.81 -11.90 5.02
N GLY A 187 10.71 -12.40 4.17
CA GLY A 187 10.41 -12.76 2.78
C GLY A 187 10.34 -11.58 1.82
N ILE A 188 11.11 -10.51 2.06
CA ILE A 188 11.34 -9.45 1.07
C ILE A 188 12.42 -9.94 0.11
N ALA A 189 12.02 -10.15 -1.16
CA ALA A 189 12.91 -10.70 -2.18
C ALA A 189 13.87 -9.66 -2.77
N ASP A 190 13.38 -8.43 -2.99
CA ASP A 190 14.16 -7.35 -3.59
C ASP A 190 13.94 -6.05 -2.80
N PHE A 191 15.03 -5.33 -2.57
CA PHE A 191 15.05 -4.03 -1.92
C PHE A 191 16.33 -3.28 -2.27
N GLN A 192 16.25 -1.95 -2.27
CA GLN A 192 17.39 -1.08 -2.52
C GLN A 192 17.81 -0.40 -1.22
N VAL A 193 19.10 -0.18 -1.01
CA VAL A 193 19.62 0.51 0.17
C VAL A 193 20.47 1.69 -0.28
N LEU A 194 20.25 2.86 0.31
CA LEU A 194 21.04 4.06 0.03
C LEU A 194 21.43 4.81 1.30
N PRO A 195 22.66 5.37 1.36
CA PRO A 195 23.05 6.31 2.40
C PRO A 195 22.52 7.70 2.03
N LEU A 196 21.90 8.42 2.96
CA LEU A 196 21.44 9.79 2.70
C LEU A 196 21.54 10.69 3.93
N SER A 197 21.43 11.99 3.69
CA SER A 197 21.14 12.99 4.72
C SER A 197 19.94 13.83 4.28
N ALA A 198 18.79 13.61 4.93
CA ALA A 198 17.56 14.34 4.62
C ALA A 198 17.70 15.86 4.86
N LEU A 199 18.50 16.23 5.87
CA LEU A 199 18.72 17.63 6.23
C LEU A 199 19.61 18.33 5.19
N ASN A 200 20.75 17.73 4.85
CA ASN A 200 21.73 18.33 3.96
C ASN A 200 21.41 18.14 2.48
N GLY A 201 20.60 17.11 2.13
CA GLY A 201 20.16 16.80 0.78
C GLY A 201 21.04 15.80 0.03
N ASP A 202 22.09 15.30 0.66
CA ASP A 202 22.98 14.27 0.12
C ASP A 202 22.21 13.00 -0.26
N ASN A 203 22.37 12.55 -1.52
CA ASN A 203 21.71 11.38 -2.11
C ASN A 203 20.17 11.41 -2.10
N VAL A 204 19.54 12.58 -1.88
CA VAL A 204 18.08 12.74 -1.96
C VAL A 204 17.66 12.98 -3.41
N VAL A 205 18.18 14.04 -4.04
CA VAL A 205 17.90 14.38 -5.45
C VAL A 205 19.14 14.21 -6.32
N ALA A 206 20.31 14.61 -5.81
CA ALA A 206 21.58 14.49 -6.52
C ALA A 206 22.53 13.53 -5.78
N PRO A 207 23.46 12.87 -6.50
CA PRO A 207 24.53 12.11 -5.88
C PRO A 207 25.38 12.98 -4.95
N SER A 208 25.80 12.41 -3.82
CA SER A 208 26.66 13.08 -2.84
C SER A 208 28.14 12.85 -3.14
N ALA A 209 28.93 13.92 -3.10
CA ALA A 209 30.39 13.83 -3.13
C ALA A 209 30.98 13.22 -1.84
N HIS A 210 30.20 13.16 -0.75
CA HIS A 210 30.64 12.59 0.53
C HIS A 210 30.59 11.07 0.57
N THR A 211 29.89 10.44 -0.39
CA THR A 211 29.78 8.97 -0.51
C THR A 211 30.40 8.47 -1.82
N PRO A 212 31.70 8.70 -2.08
CA PRO A 212 32.34 8.22 -3.32
C PRO A 212 32.42 6.69 -3.40
N TRP A 213 32.16 6.00 -2.28
CA TRP A 213 32.10 4.55 -2.16
C TRP A 213 30.72 3.97 -2.45
N TYR A 214 29.70 4.81 -2.65
CA TYR A 214 28.33 4.39 -2.97
C TYR A 214 28.07 4.56 -4.47
N ASP A 215 27.91 3.44 -5.17
CA ASP A 215 27.70 3.41 -6.63
C ASP A 215 26.22 3.46 -7.04
N GLY A 216 25.30 3.53 -6.07
CA GLY A 216 23.86 3.55 -6.35
C GLY A 216 23.34 4.94 -6.71
N ALA A 217 22.11 4.98 -7.23
CA ALA A 217 21.46 6.24 -7.61
C ALA A 217 20.84 6.96 -6.38
N PRO A 218 20.68 8.29 -6.43
CA PRO A 218 19.97 9.04 -5.38
C PRO A 218 18.49 8.63 -5.32
N LEU A 219 17.84 8.94 -4.19
CA LEU A 219 16.46 8.53 -3.90
C LEU A 219 15.49 8.89 -5.03
N LEU A 220 15.55 10.12 -5.56
CA LEU A 220 14.65 10.57 -6.62
C LEU A 220 14.77 9.72 -7.88
N ASP A 221 16.00 9.41 -8.31
CA ASP A 221 16.26 8.61 -9.49
C ASP A 221 15.75 7.17 -9.32
N LEU A 222 15.94 6.60 -8.12
CA LEU A 222 15.40 5.28 -7.79
C LEU A 222 13.86 5.29 -7.89
N LEU A 223 13.21 6.32 -7.36
CA LEU A 223 11.75 6.49 -7.44
C LEU A 223 11.26 6.69 -8.89
N GLU A 224 11.99 7.42 -9.73
CA GLU A 224 11.63 7.62 -11.14
C GLU A 224 11.82 6.37 -12.01
N ALA A 225 12.79 5.53 -11.65
CA ALA A 225 13.12 4.29 -12.36
C ALA A 225 12.11 3.16 -12.10
N LEU A 226 11.29 3.27 -11.04
CA LEU A 226 10.28 2.26 -10.72
C LEU A 226 9.29 2.08 -11.88
N ASP A 227 8.91 0.82 -12.12
CA ASP A 227 7.82 0.49 -13.03
C ASP A 227 6.49 0.48 -12.27
N PRO A 228 5.59 1.46 -12.50
CA PRO A 228 4.28 1.48 -11.88
C PRO A 228 3.30 0.55 -12.59
N SER A 229 3.73 -0.25 -13.59
CA SER A 229 2.88 -1.23 -14.25
C SER A 229 2.06 -1.97 -13.20
N VAL A 230 0.74 -1.98 -13.39
CA VAL A 230 -0.15 -2.78 -12.55
C VAL A 230 0.13 -4.23 -12.96
N ASP A 231 1.01 -4.91 -12.21
CA ASP A 231 1.25 -6.35 -12.38
C ASP A 231 -0.04 -7.06 -12.01
N GLY A 232 -0.83 -7.19 -13.06
CA GLY A 232 -2.18 -7.67 -13.06
C GLY A 232 -2.53 -8.05 -14.48
N ALA A 233 -2.08 -7.31 -15.49
CA ALA A 233 -2.38 -7.62 -16.90
C ALA A 233 -2.01 -9.07 -17.30
N ASP A 234 -0.89 -9.60 -16.79
CA ASP A 234 -0.43 -10.98 -17.03
C ASP A 234 -0.97 -12.00 -16.02
N ALA A 235 -1.56 -11.53 -14.91
CA ALA A 235 -2.23 -12.39 -13.94
C ALA A 235 -3.58 -12.91 -14.48
N PRO A 236 -4.14 -13.99 -13.92
CA PRO A 236 -5.50 -14.42 -14.22
C PRO A 236 -6.53 -13.28 -14.05
N LEU A 237 -7.54 -13.25 -14.92
CA LEU A 237 -8.62 -12.27 -14.83
C LEU A 237 -9.38 -12.42 -13.51
N ARG A 238 -9.53 -11.32 -12.77
CA ARG A 238 -10.50 -11.18 -11.68
C ARG A 238 -11.27 -9.89 -11.86
N PHE A 239 -12.54 -10.01 -12.22
CA PHE A 239 -13.46 -8.88 -12.35
C PHE A 239 -14.54 -8.96 -11.28
N PRO A 240 -14.34 -8.33 -10.11
CA PRO A 240 -15.35 -8.27 -9.06
C PRO A 240 -16.51 -7.38 -9.50
N VAL A 241 -17.71 -7.95 -9.56
CA VAL A 241 -18.92 -7.23 -9.93
C VAL A 241 -19.29 -6.29 -8.78
N GLN A 242 -19.45 -5.02 -9.12
CA GLN A 242 -19.84 -3.96 -8.18
C GLN A 242 -21.32 -3.62 -8.32
N TRP A 243 -21.83 -3.67 -9.55
CA TRP A 243 -23.18 -3.26 -9.89
C TRP A 243 -23.72 -4.01 -11.11
N VAL A 244 -25.02 -4.30 -11.10
CA VAL A 244 -25.73 -4.86 -12.25
C VAL A 244 -26.54 -3.73 -12.90
N VAL A 245 -26.11 -3.28 -14.07
CA VAL A 245 -26.78 -2.27 -14.87
C VAL A 245 -27.93 -2.93 -15.62
N ARG A 246 -29.14 -2.40 -15.46
CA ARG A 246 -30.34 -2.83 -16.19
C ARG A 246 -31.02 -1.63 -16.84
N HIS A 247 -31.50 -1.77 -18.07
CA HIS A 247 -32.22 -0.72 -18.77
C HIS A 247 -33.29 -1.29 -19.70
N GLY A 248 -34.57 -1.12 -19.33
CA GLY A 248 -35.71 -1.69 -20.06
C GLY A 248 -36.62 -2.62 -19.24
N GLY A 249 -36.25 -2.99 -18.01
CA GLY A 249 -37.13 -3.72 -17.08
C GLY A 249 -37.14 -5.23 -17.33
N ASN A 250 -38.31 -5.85 -17.50
CA ASN A 250 -38.46 -7.31 -17.72
C ASN A 250 -38.69 -7.68 -19.21
N SER A 251 -38.36 -6.81 -20.16
CA SER A 251 -38.49 -7.12 -21.59
C SER A 251 -37.39 -8.07 -22.06
N ALA A 252 -37.67 -8.89 -23.07
CA ALA A 252 -36.69 -9.80 -23.69
C ALA A 252 -35.51 -9.09 -24.39
N HIS A 253 -35.58 -7.76 -24.52
CA HIS A 253 -34.52 -6.89 -25.03
C HIS A 253 -33.95 -5.94 -23.95
N ASP A 254 -34.15 -6.24 -22.66
CA ASP A 254 -33.55 -5.49 -21.54
C ASP A 254 -32.02 -5.53 -21.66
N PHE A 255 -31.39 -4.36 -21.59
CA PHE A 255 -29.93 -4.31 -21.55
C PHE A 255 -29.48 -4.75 -20.16
N ARG A 256 -28.63 -5.78 -20.10
CA ARG A 256 -27.97 -6.21 -18.87
C ARG A 256 -26.46 -6.11 -19.01
N GLY A 257 -25.84 -5.35 -18.12
CA GLY A 257 -24.39 -5.21 -18.04
C GLY A 257 -23.89 -5.31 -16.61
N TYR A 258 -22.69 -5.85 -16.44
CA TYR A 258 -22.05 -6.01 -15.13
C TYR A 258 -20.93 -5.01 -15.01
N ALA A 259 -21.13 -4.02 -14.14
CA ALA A 259 -20.18 -2.94 -13.92
C ALA A 259 -19.24 -3.25 -12.75
N GLY A 260 -17.98 -2.89 -12.92
CA GLY A 260 -16.93 -3.11 -11.93
C GLY A 260 -15.60 -2.55 -12.42
N ARG A 261 -14.58 -2.72 -11.59
CA ARG A 261 -13.19 -2.42 -11.94
C ARG A 261 -12.44 -3.72 -12.08
N ILE A 262 -11.72 -3.92 -13.20
CA ILE A 262 -10.89 -5.11 -13.38
C ILE A 262 -9.79 -5.07 -12.32
N ALA A 263 -9.75 -6.08 -11.47
CA ALA A 263 -8.82 -6.13 -10.34
C ALA A 263 -7.50 -6.80 -10.75
N SER A 264 -7.56 -7.79 -11.64
CA SER A 264 -6.40 -8.41 -12.29
C SER A 264 -6.77 -8.95 -13.67
N GLY A 265 -5.77 -9.25 -14.47
CA GLY A 265 -5.82 -9.79 -15.82
C GLY A 265 -6.25 -8.80 -16.88
N THR A 266 -6.51 -9.35 -18.06
CA THR A 266 -7.14 -8.63 -19.17
C THR A 266 -8.40 -9.33 -19.64
N LEU A 267 -9.34 -8.54 -20.16
CA LEU A 267 -10.63 -8.98 -20.63
C LEU A 267 -10.89 -8.48 -22.05
N ARG A 268 -11.35 -9.36 -22.91
CA ARG A 268 -11.68 -9.08 -24.31
C ARG A 268 -13.07 -9.61 -24.64
N PRO A 269 -13.77 -8.97 -25.59
CA PRO A 269 -14.90 -9.61 -26.25
C PRO A 269 -14.49 -10.96 -26.85
N GLY A 270 -15.29 -11.98 -26.61
CA GLY A 270 -15.05 -13.37 -27.02
C GLY A 270 -14.51 -14.28 -25.91
N ASP A 271 -14.00 -13.73 -24.80
CA ASP A 271 -13.44 -14.52 -23.72
C ASP A 271 -14.52 -15.34 -22.99
N ASP A 272 -14.20 -16.60 -22.69
CA ASP A 272 -15.03 -17.48 -21.86
C ASP A 272 -14.73 -17.24 -20.37
N VAL A 273 -15.77 -16.92 -19.61
CA VAL A 273 -15.68 -16.57 -18.19
C VAL A 273 -16.55 -17.47 -17.33
N LEU A 274 -16.15 -17.63 -16.07
CA LEU A 274 -16.93 -18.25 -15.01
C LEU A 274 -17.38 -17.18 -14.02
N VAL A 275 -18.68 -17.17 -13.71
CA VAL A 275 -19.23 -16.45 -12.56
C VAL A 275 -18.89 -17.24 -11.30
N GLN A 276 -18.16 -16.65 -10.37
CA GLN A 276 -17.80 -17.29 -9.11
C GLN A 276 -18.41 -16.51 -7.93
N PRO A 277 -19.00 -17.20 -6.94
CA PRO A 277 -18.79 -18.61 -6.60
C PRO A 277 -19.76 -19.62 -7.26
N SER A 278 -20.75 -19.21 -8.05
CA SER A 278 -21.79 -20.11 -8.59
C SER A 278 -21.27 -21.15 -9.60
N GLY A 279 -20.18 -20.85 -10.29
CA GLY A 279 -19.59 -21.70 -11.34
C GLY A 279 -20.29 -21.60 -12.69
N THR A 280 -21.21 -20.65 -12.89
CA THR A 280 -21.95 -20.51 -14.15
C THR A 280 -21.04 -19.98 -15.25
N ALA A 281 -20.92 -20.72 -16.36
CA ALA A 281 -20.16 -20.31 -17.53
C ALA A 281 -20.95 -19.33 -18.41
N ALA A 282 -20.25 -18.34 -18.95
CA ALA A 282 -20.77 -17.38 -19.92
C ALA A 282 -19.64 -16.90 -20.83
N ARG A 283 -20.00 -16.23 -21.93
CA ARG A 283 -19.02 -15.62 -22.83
C ARG A 283 -19.19 -14.10 -22.87
N VAL A 284 -18.08 -13.36 -22.88
CA VAL A 284 -18.11 -11.91 -22.98
C VAL A 284 -18.47 -11.51 -24.41
N VAL A 285 -19.57 -10.79 -24.59
CA VAL A 285 -19.98 -10.24 -25.89
C VAL A 285 -19.36 -8.87 -26.10
N GLN A 286 -19.28 -8.07 -25.04
CA GLN A 286 -18.88 -6.68 -25.15
C GLN A 286 -18.25 -6.19 -23.85
N VAL A 287 -17.23 -5.35 -23.99
CA VAL A 287 -16.64 -4.58 -22.90
C VAL A 287 -16.82 -3.09 -23.22
N ARG A 288 -17.33 -2.31 -22.27
CA ARG A 288 -17.64 -0.88 -22.46
C ARG A 288 -16.99 -0.06 -21.37
N ALA A 289 -16.49 1.12 -21.72
CA ALA A 289 -16.05 2.14 -20.77
C ALA A 289 -16.65 3.48 -21.18
N HIS A 290 -17.50 4.04 -20.32
CA HIS A 290 -18.34 5.19 -20.66
C HIS A 290 -19.12 4.92 -21.98
N ASP A 291 -19.01 5.83 -22.95
CA ASP A 291 -19.70 5.72 -24.24
C ASP A 291 -18.92 4.90 -25.29
N ARG A 292 -17.78 4.32 -24.91
CA ARG A 292 -16.89 3.59 -25.83
C ARG A 292 -17.01 2.08 -25.65
N ILE A 293 -16.94 1.38 -26.77
CA ILE A 293 -16.77 -0.08 -26.82
C ILE A 293 -15.27 -0.35 -26.91
N LEU A 294 -14.78 -1.20 -26.03
CA LEU A 294 -13.37 -1.55 -25.96
C LEU A 294 -13.14 -2.92 -26.60
N SER A 295 -12.05 -3.03 -27.36
CA SER A 295 -11.55 -4.30 -27.88
C SER A 295 -10.73 -5.08 -26.83
N ARG A 296 -10.27 -4.40 -25.79
CA ARG A 296 -9.55 -4.95 -24.63
C ARG A 296 -9.72 -4.00 -23.45
N ALA A 297 -9.84 -4.56 -22.25
CA ALA A 297 -9.69 -3.86 -20.98
C ALA A 297 -8.69 -4.62 -20.10
N GLN A 298 -8.08 -3.93 -19.14
CA GLN A 298 -7.05 -4.49 -18.27
C GLN A 298 -7.24 -4.08 -16.81
N ALA A 299 -6.46 -4.70 -15.92
CA ALA A 299 -6.41 -4.35 -14.50
C ALA A 299 -6.32 -2.83 -14.30
N GLY A 300 -7.19 -2.30 -13.45
CA GLY A 300 -7.32 -0.87 -13.20
C GLY A 300 -8.45 -0.18 -13.97
N ASP A 301 -8.92 -0.73 -15.09
CA ASP A 301 -10.01 -0.15 -15.88
C ASP A 301 -11.38 -0.38 -15.22
N SER A 302 -12.21 0.67 -15.19
CA SER A 302 -13.61 0.58 -14.79
C SER A 302 -14.48 0.37 -16.03
N VAL A 303 -15.14 -0.78 -16.11
CA VAL A 303 -15.85 -1.22 -17.32
C VAL A 303 -17.23 -1.81 -17.00
N ILE A 304 -18.07 -1.87 -18.04
CA ILE A 304 -19.31 -2.64 -18.07
C ILE A 304 -19.08 -3.83 -19.01
N VAL A 305 -19.29 -5.02 -18.50
CA VAL A 305 -19.17 -6.28 -19.24
C VAL A 305 -20.57 -6.77 -19.60
N VAL A 306 -20.80 -7.09 -20.87
CA VAL A 306 -22.03 -7.70 -21.37
C VAL A 306 -21.74 -9.16 -21.70
N LEU A 307 -22.55 -10.07 -21.16
CA LEU A 307 -22.42 -11.51 -21.38
C LEU A 307 -23.39 -11.98 -22.47
N ASP A 308 -23.13 -13.17 -23.01
CA ASP A 308 -23.90 -13.80 -24.08
C ASP A 308 -25.30 -14.27 -23.66
N ARG A 309 -25.55 -14.32 -22.36
CA ARG A 309 -26.80 -14.78 -21.76
C ARG A 309 -27.03 -14.09 -20.41
N ASP A 310 -28.28 -14.09 -19.98
CA ASP A 310 -28.63 -13.68 -18.63
C ASP A 310 -28.20 -14.75 -17.63
N VAL A 311 -27.19 -14.42 -16.82
CA VAL A 311 -26.74 -15.23 -15.70
C VAL A 311 -27.09 -14.54 -14.38
N ASP A 312 -27.38 -15.33 -13.36
CA ASP A 312 -27.56 -14.82 -12.00
C ASP A 312 -26.20 -14.40 -11.44
N VAL A 313 -25.99 -13.10 -11.38
CA VAL A 313 -24.76 -12.44 -10.95
C VAL A 313 -25.18 -11.26 -10.11
N SER A 314 -24.59 -11.17 -8.93
CA SER A 314 -24.84 -10.12 -7.95
C SER A 314 -23.54 -9.42 -7.55
N ARG A 315 -23.67 -8.29 -6.83
CA ARG A 315 -22.52 -7.63 -6.22
C ARG A 315 -21.80 -8.60 -5.28
N GLY A 316 -20.48 -8.69 -5.42
CA GLY A 316 -19.65 -9.61 -4.64
C GLY A 316 -19.30 -10.90 -5.39
N ASP A 317 -19.93 -11.17 -6.54
CA ASP A 317 -19.48 -12.23 -7.43
C ASP A 317 -18.30 -11.75 -8.28
N VAL A 318 -17.49 -12.69 -8.74
CA VAL A 318 -16.27 -12.41 -9.52
C VAL A 318 -16.39 -13.12 -10.85
N LEU A 319 -16.17 -12.40 -11.95
CA LEU A 319 -15.93 -13.04 -13.26
C LEU A 319 -14.44 -13.36 -13.37
N SER A 320 -14.15 -14.63 -13.63
CA SER A 320 -12.79 -15.14 -13.83
C SER A 320 -12.68 -15.80 -15.19
N HIS A 321 -11.49 -15.85 -15.78
CA HIS A 321 -11.26 -16.67 -16.98
C HIS A 321 -11.61 -18.13 -16.70
N ALA A 322 -12.36 -18.77 -17.61
CA ALA A 322 -12.78 -20.16 -17.42
C ALA A 322 -11.60 -21.14 -17.34
N THR A 323 -10.46 -20.80 -17.94
CA THR A 323 -9.22 -21.58 -17.92
C THR A 323 -8.39 -21.40 -16.64
N ALA A 324 -8.67 -20.36 -15.86
CA ALA A 324 -7.94 -20.04 -14.62
C ALA A 324 -8.90 -19.52 -13.53
N PRO A 325 -9.90 -20.34 -13.10
CA PRO A 325 -10.85 -19.95 -12.06
C PRO A 325 -10.16 -19.74 -10.71
N ALA A 326 -10.71 -18.85 -9.88
CA ALA A 326 -10.30 -18.74 -8.48
C ALA A 326 -10.76 -19.97 -7.68
N ARG A 327 -10.11 -20.26 -6.55
CA ARG A 327 -10.55 -21.30 -5.63
C ARG A 327 -11.81 -20.85 -4.90
N VAL A 328 -12.84 -21.69 -4.84
CA VAL A 328 -14.08 -21.39 -4.10
C VAL A 328 -14.10 -22.16 -2.78
N GLY A 329 -14.31 -21.46 -1.66
CA GLY A 329 -14.35 -22.10 -0.34
C GLY A 329 -14.91 -21.21 0.76
N LYS A 330 -15.15 -21.82 1.93
CA LYS A 330 -15.57 -21.13 3.16
C LYS A 330 -14.50 -21.14 4.25
N ASP A 331 -13.62 -22.13 4.19
CA ASP A 331 -12.49 -22.27 5.10
C ASP A 331 -11.23 -21.75 4.43
N LEU A 332 -10.62 -20.76 5.07
CA LEU A 332 -9.50 -19.99 4.55
C LEU A 332 -8.35 -20.03 5.56
N GLU A 333 -7.14 -20.14 5.03
CA GLU A 333 -5.92 -19.93 5.80
C GLU A 333 -5.33 -18.58 5.40
N ALA A 334 -4.99 -17.77 6.39
CA ALA A 334 -4.53 -16.41 6.18
C ALA A 334 -3.46 -15.99 7.18
N GLU A 335 -2.65 -15.03 6.78
CA GLU A 335 -1.85 -14.22 7.69
C GLU A 335 -2.55 -12.88 7.88
N VAL A 336 -2.73 -12.44 9.12
CA VAL A 336 -3.39 -11.16 9.45
C VAL A 336 -2.48 -10.27 10.26
N CYS A 337 -2.53 -8.97 9.99
CA CYS A 337 -2.01 -7.93 10.86
C CYS A 337 -3.18 -7.34 11.64
N TRP A 338 -3.16 -7.49 12.98
CA TRP A 338 -4.19 -6.98 13.85
C TRP A 338 -3.99 -5.48 14.10
N LEU A 339 -5.03 -4.71 13.80
CA LEU A 339 -5.01 -3.24 13.81
C LEU A 339 -5.87 -2.67 14.94
N ASP A 340 -6.74 -3.49 15.53
CA ASP A 340 -7.60 -3.03 16.61
C ASP A 340 -6.83 -2.87 17.92
N THR A 341 -7.18 -1.85 18.70
CA THR A 341 -6.69 -1.68 20.07
C THR A 341 -7.29 -2.72 20.99
N GLN A 342 -8.51 -3.18 20.69
CA GLN A 342 -9.09 -4.34 21.36
C GLN A 342 -8.47 -5.63 20.81
N PRO A 343 -7.96 -6.54 21.65
CA PRO A 343 -7.47 -7.82 21.18
C PRO A 343 -8.54 -8.64 20.45
N LEU A 344 -8.12 -9.47 19.49
CA LEU A 344 -9.00 -10.43 18.83
C LEU A 344 -9.73 -11.28 19.86
N ASN A 345 -11.04 -11.33 19.74
CA ASN A 345 -11.88 -12.20 20.54
C ASN A 345 -12.49 -13.30 19.66
N PRO A 346 -12.06 -14.57 19.79
CA PRO A 346 -12.53 -15.66 18.95
C PRO A 346 -14.02 -16.00 19.15
N ALA A 347 -14.63 -15.54 20.24
CA ALA A 347 -16.07 -15.70 20.47
C ALA A 347 -16.92 -14.65 19.71
N ARG A 348 -16.31 -13.54 19.25
CA ARG A 348 -17.00 -12.51 18.46
C ARG A 348 -17.12 -12.93 17.01
N ARG A 349 -18.13 -12.36 16.34
CA ARG A 349 -18.23 -12.40 14.87
C ARG A 349 -17.56 -11.16 14.29
N TYR A 350 -16.89 -11.37 13.17
CA TYR A 350 -16.31 -10.31 12.38
C TYR A 350 -16.97 -10.29 11.01
N TRP A 351 -17.05 -9.12 10.39
CA TRP A 351 -17.31 -9.05 8.96
C TRP A 351 -16.00 -9.14 8.21
N LEU A 352 -15.94 -10.02 7.22
CA LEU A 352 -14.84 -10.14 6.28
C LEU A 352 -15.27 -9.49 4.98
N LYS A 353 -14.53 -8.46 4.57
CA LYS A 353 -14.68 -7.81 3.27
C LYS A 353 -13.59 -8.30 2.33
N HIS A 354 -14.00 -8.99 1.28
CA HIS A 354 -13.14 -9.57 0.24
C HIS A 354 -13.59 -9.01 -1.12
N GLY A 355 -12.74 -8.20 -1.74
CA GLY A 355 -13.12 -7.40 -2.91
C GLY A 355 -14.41 -6.59 -2.66
N THR A 356 -15.47 -6.92 -3.39
CA THR A 356 -16.79 -6.26 -3.29
C THR A 356 -17.79 -7.02 -2.41
N ARG A 357 -17.41 -8.21 -1.91
CA ARG A 357 -18.22 -9.08 -1.07
C ARG A 357 -17.99 -8.79 0.41
N LEU A 358 -19.06 -8.82 1.19
CA LEU A 358 -19.04 -8.71 2.65
C LEU A 358 -19.77 -9.93 3.22
N THR A 359 -19.11 -10.69 4.11
CA THR A 359 -19.68 -11.87 4.75
C THR A 359 -19.29 -11.92 6.22
N THR A 360 -20.00 -12.69 7.03
CA THR A 360 -19.62 -12.92 8.43
C THR A 360 -18.57 -14.02 8.51
N ALA A 361 -17.60 -13.86 9.40
CA ALA A 361 -16.50 -14.77 9.61
C ALA A 361 -16.25 -15.04 11.10
N LYS A 362 -15.78 -16.26 11.40
CA LYS A 362 -15.18 -16.65 12.68
C LYS A 362 -13.69 -16.88 12.48
N ILE A 363 -12.88 -16.48 13.45
CA ILE A 363 -11.43 -16.48 13.35
C ILE A 363 -10.87 -17.34 14.49
N ARG A 364 -9.93 -18.22 14.14
CA ARG A 364 -9.11 -18.97 15.09
C ARG A 364 -7.65 -18.64 14.85
N VAL A 365 -6.92 -18.28 15.91
CA VAL A 365 -5.47 -18.06 15.83
C VAL A 365 -4.76 -19.40 15.81
N VAL A 366 -3.75 -19.53 14.94
CA VAL A 366 -2.91 -20.73 14.85
C VAL A 366 -1.54 -20.43 15.44
N THR A 367 -0.91 -19.35 14.99
CA THR A 367 0.35 -18.86 15.53
C THR A 367 0.35 -17.34 15.60
N ARG A 368 1.12 -16.82 16.56
CA ARG A 368 1.44 -15.40 16.65
C ARG A 368 2.92 -15.21 16.33
N ARG A 369 3.25 -14.24 15.49
CA ARG A 369 4.62 -13.79 15.29
C ARG A 369 4.88 -12.64 16.23
N ASP A 370 5.88 -12.80 17.09
CA ASP A 370 6.40 -11.68 17.85
C ASP A 370 7.06 -10.69 16.88
N ILE A 371 6.57 -9.46 16.83
CA ILE A 371 7.08 -8.42 15.92
C ILE A 371 8.49 -7.88 16.32
N HIS A 372 8.94 -8.10 17.55
CA HIS A 372 10.25 -7.71 18.04
C HIS A 372 11.32 -8.76 17.72
N GLU A 373 10.98 -10.04 17.89
CA GLU A 373 11.89 -11.17 17.67
C GLU A 373 11.71 -11.89 16.33
N LEU A 374 10.59 -11.66 15.63
CA LEU A 374 10.16 -12.37 14.43
C LEU A 374 10.11 -13.90 14.61
N ARG A 375 9.89 -14.35 15.86
CA ARG A 375 9.72 -15.77 16.18
C ARG A 375 8.24 -16.13 16.13
N GLU A 376 7.93 -17.27 15.52
CA GLU A 376 6.61 -17.89 15.66
C GLU A 376 6.50 -18.44 17.08
N ILE A 377 5.55 -17.89 17.84
CA ILE A 377 5.17 -18.39 19.15
C ILE A 377 3.90 -19.21 18.91
N ASP A 378 3.98 -20.51 19.22
CA ASP A 378 2.80 -21.37 19.25
C ASP A 378 1.83 -20.78 20.27
N SER A 379 0.64 -20.42 19.81
CA SER A 379 -0.28 -19.67 20.63
C SER A 379 -1.00 -20.62 21.58
N GLU A 380 -0.56 -20.69 22.84
CA GLU A 380 -1.45 -21.12 23.95
C GLU A 380 -2.62 -20.14 24.15
N VAL A 381 -2.57 -18.96 23.51
CA VAL A 381 -3.55 -17.88 23.63
C VAL A 381 -4.22 -17.62 22.27
N ASP A 382 -5.52 -17.90 22.15
CA ASP A 382 -6.34 -17.67 20.95
C ASP A 382 -6.63 -16.16 20.69
N THR A 383 -5.63 -15.29 20.77
CA THR A 383 -5.79 -13.84 20.60
C THR A 383 -4.63 -13.19 19.86
N LEU A 384 -4.91 -12.03 19.26
CA LEU A 384 -3.96 -11.13 18.65
C LEU A 384 -4.21 -9.75 19.24
N ALA A 385 -3.19 -9.16 19.85
CA ALA A 385 -3.20 -7.78 20.32
C ALA A 385 -2.85 -6.82 19.17
N MET A 386 -3.04 -5.52 19.42
CA MET A 386 -2.69 -4.48 18.45
C MET A 386 -1.26 -4.67 17.93
N ASN A 387 -1.11 -4.63 16.61
CA ASN A 387 0.14 -4.80 15.87
C ASN A 387 0.69 -6.23 15.79
N ASP A 388 -0.01 -7.21 16.36
CA ASP A 388 0.38 -8.60 16.17
C ASP A 388 0.15 -9.04 14.73
N ILE A 389 1.08 -9.83 14.23
CA ILE A 389 0.95 -10.56 12.98
C ILE A 389 0.73 -12.02 13.35
N GLY A 390 -0.29 -12.66 12.80
CA GLY A 390 -0.60 -14.05 13.13
C GLY A 390 -1.13 -14.84 11.97
N LYS A 391 -0.86 -16.15 11.96
CA LYS A 391 -1.54 -17.09 11.09
C LYS A 391 -2.89 -17.42 11.71
N VAL A 392 -3.95 -17.35 10.91
CA VAL A 392 -5.32 -17.59 11.34
C VAL A 392 -6.04 -18.50 10.37
N LEU A 393 -6.99 -19.25 10.92
CA LEU A 393 -7.99 -19.98 10.16
C LEU A 393 -9.31 -19.23 10.24
N ILE A 394 -9.93 -19.00 9.10
CA ILE A 394 -11.14 -18.21 8.97
C ILE A 394 -12.23 -19.08 8.36
N ALA A 395 -13.38 -19.17 9.04
CA ALA A 395 -14.57 -19.81 8.53
C ALA A 395 -15.61 -18.74 8.19
N THR A 396 -15.99 -18.64 6.91
CA THR A 396 -16.98 -17.67 6.41
C THR A 396 -18.36 -18.30 6.26
N ARG A 397 -19.41 -17.48 6.39
CA ARG A 397 -20.79 -17.94 6.16
C ARG A 397 -21.02 -18.26 4.68
N ASP A 398 -20.60 -17.33 3.82
CA ASP A 398 -20.78 -17.42 2.37
C ASP A 398 -19.48 -17.86 1.69
N PRO A 399 -19.54 -18.68 0.62
CA PRO A 399 -18.34 -19.06 -0.11
C PRO A 399 -17.70 -17.83 -0.77
N LEU A 400 -16.37 -17.78 -0.75
CA LEU A 400 -15.56 -16.73 -1.36
C LEU A 400 -14.76 -17.31 -2.53
N SER A 401 -14.49 -16.47 -3.54
CA SER A 401 -13.66 -16.79 -4.71
C SER A 401 -12.28 -16.20 -4.48
N THR A 402 -11.33 -17.06 -4.09
CA THR A 402 -10.06 -16.65 -3.49
C THR A 402 -8.87 -17.20 -4.26
N ASP A 403 -7.76 -16.48 -4.18
CA ASP A 403 -6.44 -16.92 -4.66
C ASP A 403 -5.43 -16.73 -3.54
N ARG A 404 -4.24 -17.32 -3.68
CA ARG A 404 -3.13 -16.99 -2.80
C ARG A 404 -2.73 -15.54 -3.07
N TYR A 405 -2.39 -14.80 -2.03
CA TYR A 405 -2.03 -13.39 -2.16
C TYR A 405 -0.81 -13.16 -3.06
N ASP A 406 0.17 -14.07 -2.99
CA ASP A 406 1.38 -14.00 -3.82
C ASP A 406 1.10 -14.33 -5.31
N ASP A 407 -0.02 -15.00 -5.64
CA ASP A 407 -0.41 -15.32 -7.02
C ASP A 407 -1.32 -14.22 -7.62
N VAL A 408 -2.37 -13.84 -6.89
CA VAL A 408 -3.32 -12.80 -7.30
C VAL A 408 -3.75 -11.96 -6.08
N ALA A 409 -3.03 -10.88 -5.83
CA ALA A 409 -3.27 -9.99 -4.68
C ALA A 409 -4.72 -9.48 -4.58
N ALA A 410 -5.35 -9.21 -5.73
CA ALA A 410 -6.73 -8.72 -5.83
C ALA A 410 -7.77 -9.60 -5.12
N THR A 411 -7.58 -10.91 -5.14
CA THR A 411 -8.47 -11.93 -4.55
C THR A 411 -7.78 -12.74 -3.45
N GLY A 412 -6.54 -12.37 -3.10
CA GLY A 412 -5.85 -12.86 -1.91
C GLY A 412 -5.92 -11.91 -0.71
N ALA A 413 -6.28 -10.64 -0.90
CA ALA A 413 -6.41 -9.67 0.20
C ALA A 413 -7.85 -9.55 0.74
N PHE A 414 -7.96 -9.29 2.04
CA PHE A 414 -9.21 -8.96 2.70
C PHE A 414 -8.98 -8.04 3.90
N ILE A 415 -10.06 -7.45 4.42
CA ILE A 415 -10.07 -6.82 5.73
C ILE A 415 -11.10 -7.47 6.63
N LEU A 416 -10.83 -7.44 7.93
CA LEU A 416 -11.75 -7.81 8.98
C LEU A 416 -12.28 -6.55 9.64
N ILE A 417 -13.58 -6.52 9.90
CA ILE A 417 -14.29 -5.42 10.51
C ILE A 417 -15.01 -5.97 11.73
N ASP A 418 -14.85 -5.35 12.89
CA ASP A 418 -15.60 -5.75 14.09
C ASP A 418 -17.09 -5.40 13.89
N GLU A 419 -17.97 -6.40 14.04
CA GLU A 419 -19.41 -6.27 13.80
C GLU A 419 -20.08 -5.27 14.76
N SER A 420 -19.50 -5.05 15.94
CA SER A 420 -20.07 -4.18 16.98
C SER A 420 -19.57 -2.73 16.88
N THR A 421 -18.30 -2.53 16.54
CA THR A 421 -17.71 -1.17 16.48
C THR A 421 -17.66 -0.61 15.07
N HIS A 422 -17.85 -1.46 14.04
CA HIS A 422 -17.64 -1.15 12.63
C HIS A 422 -16.23 -0.66 12.29
N GLN A 423 -15.27 -0.86 13.19
CA GLN A 423 -13.87 -0.52 12.97
C GLN A 423 -13.17 -1.63 12.18
N THR A 424 -12.20 -1.25 11.35
CA THR A 424 -11.32 -2.22 10.69
C THR A 424 -10.41 -2.83 11.75
N ALA A 425 -10.64 -4.12 12.03
CA ALA A 425 -9.95 -4.86 13.08
C ALA A 425 -8.63 -5.47 12.60
N ALA A 426 -8.55 -5.89 11.33
CA ALA A 426 -7.33 -6.43 10.75
C ALA A 426 -7.28 -6.28 9.22
N ALA A 427 -6.07 -6.29 8.68
CA ALA A 427 -5.80 -6.54 7.26
C ALA A 427 -5.24 -7.96 7.12
N GLY A 428 -5.64 -8.69 6.07
CA GLY A 428 -5.28 -10.10 5.92
C GLY A 428 -4.98 -10.51 4.48
N MET A 429 -4.12 -11.52 4.38
CA MET A 429 -3.64 -12.10 3.13
C MET A 429 -3.81 -13.61 3.17
N LEU A 430 -4.46 -14.16 2.15
CA LEU A 430 -4.70 -15.59 1.97
C LEU A 430 -3.41 -16.29 1.53
N ARG A 431 -3.15 -17.46 2.11
CA ARG A 431 -1.89 -18.20 1.93
C ARG A 431 -2.01 -19.47 1.09
#